data_AF-A0A399YZR5-F1
#
_entry.id   AF-A0A399YZR5-F1
#
_cell.length_a   1.000
_cell.length_b   1.000
_cell.length_c   1.000
_cell.angle_alpha   90.00
_cell.angle_beta   90.00
_cell.angle_gamma   90.00
#
_symmetry.space_group_name_H-M   'P 1'
#
loop_
_entity.id
_entity.type
_entity.pdbx_description
1 polymer ?
#
loop_
_entity_poly.entity_id
_entity_poly.type
_entity_poly.pdbx_seq_one_letter_code
_entity_poly.pdbx_strand_id
1 'polypeptide(L)'
;MLKDGFIMPSQKRKFPFQVLLLIPAILLMLYGLWAGLQRMGWALPQLQTGLAALHGPLMIAGFLGTLLSLERAVALRIRLFYLAPLGSAIGMALVLMGVNGAMGVVLITLGSALMFVMMAYIVRQQTVPFTILLATGSAMWLVGNLIWLAGLGIANAVLWWSGFLILTIVGERLELSRVLHVPRRAQIIFWTGIALFGAGVVLDTPERLVLPDATLFLGSRLTGLGMLVLAIWLARYDIARRNMRQTGLTRFIAICLMLGYVWLGIGARRRACITTPCCTRFLSALYLA
;
A
#
# COMPACT_ATOMS: atom_id res chain seq x y z
N MET A 1 -22.34 -54.84 23.72
CA MET A 1 -22.10 -54.10 24.98
C MET A 1 -21.42 -52.79 24.58
N LEU A 2 -22.12 -51.67 24.77
CA LEU A 2 -21.79 -50.31 24.32
C LEU A 2 -20.56 -49.71 25.03
N LYS A 3 -20.09 -48.58 24.47
CA LYS A 3 -19.19 -47.53 25.00
C LYS A 3 -17.75 -47.67 24.49
N ASP A 4 -17.19 -46.75 23.70
CA ASP A 4 -17.26 -45.30 23.81
C ASP A 4 -17.30 -44.60 22.44
N GLY A 5 -18.39 -43.86 22.19
CA GLY A 5 -18.44 -42.89 21.13
C GLY A 5 -17.57 -41.70 21.50
N PHE A 6 -16.44 -41.53 20.81
CA PHE A 6 -15.64 -40.33 20.84
C PHE A 6 -16.45 -39.20 20.17
N ILE A 7 -17.27 -38.51 20.96
CA ILE A 7 -17.96 -37.30 20.53
C ILE A 7 -16.89 -36.23 20.38
N MET A 8 -16.41 -36.02 19.15
CA MET A 8 -15.69 -34.82 18.77
C MET A 8 -16.54 -33.62 19.20
N PRO A 9 -16.06 -32.71 20.07
CA PRO A 9 -16.80 -31.51 20.38
C PRO A 9 -17.04 -30.78 19.05
N SER A 10 -18.32 -30.57 18.72
CA SER A 10 -18.69 -29.81 17.54
C SER A 10 -18.01 -28.45 17.66
N GLN A 11 -17.01 -28.22 16.82
CA GLN A 11 -16.45 -26.89 16.60
C GLN A 11 -17.62 -26.07 16.05
N LYS A 12 -18.36 -25.40 16.95
CA LYS A 12 -19.32 -24.37 16.56
C LYS A 12 -18.51 -23.45 15.66
N ARG A 13 -18.83 -23.42 14.36
CA ARG A 13 -18.34 -22.40 13.42
C ARG A 13 -18.89 -21.08 13.92
N LYS A 14 -18.24 -20.50 14.94
CA LYS A 14 -18.43 -19.10 15.29
C LYS A 14 -18.01 -18.37 14.04
N PHE A 15 -18.94 -17.68 13.38
CA PHE A 15 -18.61 -16.75 12.32
C PHE A 15 -17.47 -15.88 12.88
N PRO A 16 -16.24 -16.02 12.36
CA PRO A 16 -15.11 -15.40 13.00
C PRO A 16 -15.34 -13.90 12.84
N PHE A 17 -15.26 -13.14 13.93
CA PHE A 17 -15.29 -11.66 13.95
C PHE A 17 -14.42 -11.04 12.83
N GLN A 18 -13.40 -11.76 12.40
CA GLN A 18 -12.57 -11.53 11.24
C GLN A 18 -13.36 -11.31 9.93
N VAL A 19 -14.40 -12.11 9.66
CA VAL A 19 -15.25 -12.00 8.46
C VAL A 19 -16.09 -10.73 8.51
N LEU A 20 -16.49 -10.28 9.71
CA LEU A 20 -17.24 -9.03 9.87
C LEU A 20 -16.41 -7.81 9.44
N LEU A 21 -15.09 -7.83 9.66
CA LEU A 21 -14.16 -6.78 9.24
C LEU A 21 -13.87 -6.77 7.72
N LEU A 22 -14.14 -7.85 7.00
CA LEU A 22 -14.01 -7.88 5.54
C LEU A 22 -15.12 -7.08 4.85
N ILE A 23 -16.33 -7.05 5.41
CA ILE A 23 -17.47 -6.33 4.84
C ILE A 23 -17.14 -4.84 4.64
N PRO A 24 -16.72 -4.07 5.67
CA PRO A 24 -16.38 -2.66 5.47
C PRO A 24 -15.17 -2.50 4.54
N ALA A 25 -14.18 -3.38 4.58
CA ALA A 25 -13.03 -3.31 3.66
C ALA A 25 -13.48 -3.42 2.18
N ILE A 26 -14.38 -4.35 1.87
CA ILE A 26 -14.94 -4.53 0.52
C ILE A 26 -15.76 -3.30 0.12
N LEU A 27 -16.60 -2.76 1.02
CA LEU A 27 -17.38 -1.56 0.72
C LEU A 27 -16.46 -0.36 0.42
N LEU A 28 -15.43 -0.15 1.24
CA LEU A 28 -14.43 0.91 1.01
C LEU A 28 -13.68 0.73 -0.31
N MET A 29 -13.38 -0.52 -0.70
CA MET A 29 -12.82 -0.83 -2.02
C MET A 29 -13.78 -0.41 -3.14
N LEU A 30 -15.07 -0.72 -3.04
CA LEU A 30 -16.07 -0.35 -4.05
C LEU A 30 -16.19 1.17 -4.20
N TYR A 31 -16.22 1.92 -3.08
CA TYR A 31 -16.17 3.39 -3.12
C TYR A 31 -14.86 3.91 -3.72
N GLY A 32 -13.73 3.28 -3.38
CA GLY A 32 -12.42 3.63 -3.94
C GLY A 32 -12.34 3.38 -5.45
N LEU A 33 -12.93 2.29 -5.96
CA LEU A 33 -13.05 2.00 -7.39
C LEU A 33 -13.94 3.00 -8.10
N TRP A 34 -15.09 3.36 -7.50
CA TRP A 34 -15.98 4.40 -8.01
C TRP A 34 -15.27 5.75 -8.11
N ALA A 35 -14.59 6.17 -7.03
CA ALA A 35 -13.76 7.37 -7.01
C ALA A 35 -12.64 7.32 -8.06
N GLY A 36 -12.05 6.15 -8.29
CA GLY A 36 -11.02 5.93 -9.30
C GLY A 36 -11.53 6.11 -10.73
N LEU A 37 -12.72 5.57 -11.03
CA LEU A 37 -13.38 5.76 -12.33
C LEU A 37 -13.67 7.24 -12.60
N GLN A 38 -14.17 7.97 -11.59
CA GLN A 38 -14.36 9.43 -11.69
C GLN A 38 -13.05 10.16 -11.98
N ARG A 39 -11.93 9.77 -11.35
CA ARG A 39 -10.60 10.35 -11.64
C ARG A 39 -10.09 10.06 -13.05
N MET A 40 -10.54 8.97 -13.67
CA MET A 40 -10.21 8.64 -15.07
C MET A 40 -11.05 9.42 -16.08
N GLY A 41 -11.97 10.29 -15.63
CA GLY A 41 -12.82 11.11 -16.50
C GLY A 41 -14.13 10.45 -16.91
N TRP A 42 -14.49 9.30 -16.33
CA TRP A 42 -15.79 8.69 -16.58
C TRP A 42 -16.90 9.52 -15.92
N ALA A 43 -17.94 9.86 -16.70
CA ALA A 43 -19.10 10.63 -16.27
C ALA A 43 -20.05 9.77 -15.40
N LEU A 44 -19.61 9.43 -14.19
CA LEU A 44 -20.41 8.71 -13.20
C LEU A 44 -21.19 9.67 -12.30
N PRO A 45 -22.37 9.25 -11.79
CA PRO A 45 -23.10 10.00 -10.77
C PRO A 45 -22.21 10.42 -9.59
N GLN A 46 -22.34 11.67 -9.16
CA GLN A 46 -21.67 12.16 -7.97
C GLN A 46 -22.40 11.64 -6.73
N LEU A 47 -21.90 10.54 -6.16
CA LEU A 47 -22.43 9.98 -4.91
C LEU A 47 -22.20 10.92 -3.71
N GLN A 48 -21.10 11.67 -3.74
CA GLN A 48 -20.73 12.64 -2.71
C GLN A 48 -19.78 13.70 -3.29
N THR A 49 -19.85 14.91 -2.76
CA THR A 49 -18.92 16.00 -3.11
C THR A 49 -17.48 15.61 -2.76
N GLY A 50 -16.55 15.80 -3.70
CA GLY A 50 -15.12 15.53 -3.47
C GLY A 50 -14.72 14.05 -3.41
N LEU A 51 -15.62 13.10 -3.70
CA LEU A 51 -15.33 11.66 -3.64
C LEU A 51 -14.10 11.24 -4.48
N ALA A 52 -13.94 11.82 -5.67
CA ALA A 52 -12.79 11.56 -6.54
C ALA A 52 -11.43 11.95 -5.91
N ALA A 53 -11.41 12.92 -4.99
CA ALA A 53 -10.20 13.28 -4.25
C ALA A 53 -9.86 12.23 -3.17
N LEU A 54 -10.87 11.52 -2.65
CA LEU A 54 -10.73 10.49 -1.62
C LEU A 54 -10.30 9.12 -2.14
N HIS A 55 -10.13 8.92 -3.45
CA HIS A 55 -9.66 7.64 -4.01
C HIS A 55 -8.42 7.07 -3.30
N GLY A 56 -7.37 7.89 -3.13
CA GLY A 56 -6.12 7.48 -2.49
C GLY A 56 -6.34 7.04 -1.03
N PRO A 57 -6.92 7.90 -0.18
CA PRO A 57 -7.32 7.52 1.17
C PRO A 57 -8.19 6.26 1.22
N LEU A 58 -9.26 6.17 0.43
CA LEU A 58 -10.19 5.03 0.40
C LEU A 58 -9.48 3.71 0.09
N MET A 59 -8.62 3.70 -0.93
CA MET A 59 -7.91 2.50 -1.34
C MET A 59 -6.82 2.10 -0.35
N ILE A 60 -6.03 3.06 0.15
CA ILE A 60 -4.84 2.75 0.95
C ILE A 60 -5.14 2.71 2.44
N ALA A 61 -5.67 3.81 2.99
CA ALA A 61 -5.97 3.90 4.41
C ALA A 61 -7.29 3.21 4.78
N GLY A 62 -8.24 3.12 3.86
CA GLY A 62 -9.50 2.41 4.09
C GLY A 62 -9.36 0.92 3.83
N PHE A 63 -9.34 0.54 2.56
CA PHE A 63 -9.36 -0.85 2.12
C PHE A 63 -8.09 -1.62 2.49
N LEU A 64 -6.94 -1.27 1.92
CA LEU A 64 -5.69 -2.03 2.09
C LEU A 64 -5.17 -1.97 3.53
N GLY A 65 -5.29 -0.81 4.19
CA GLY A 65 -4.96 -0.65 5.61
C GLY A 65 -5.75 -1.59 6.50
N THR A 66 -7.07 -1.71 6.27
CA THR A 66 -7.93 -2.66 6.99
C THR A 66 -7.55 -4.10 6.66
N LEU A 67 -7.41 -4.46 5.38
CA LEU A 67 -7.16 -5.84 4.96
C LEU A 67 -5.79 -6.35 5.45
N LEU A 68 -4.73 -5.58 5.21
CA LEU A 68 -3.37 -5.97 5.58
C LEU A 68 -3.21 -6.04 7.11
N SER A 69 -3.77 -5.09 7.86
CA SER A 69 -3.71 -5.16 9.32
C SER A 69 -4.55 -6.31 9.88
N LEU A 70 -5.70 -6.64 9.27
CA LEU A 70 -6.50 -7.79 9.64
C LEU A 70 -5.75 -9.11 9.42
N GLU A 71 -5.13 -9.31 8.26
CA GLU A 71 -4.33 -10.51 7.97
C GLU A 71 -3.24 -10.73 9.02
N ARG A 72 -2.51 -9.67 9.37
CA ARG A 72 -1.43 -9.74 10.37
C ARG A 72 -1.95 -9.93 11.78
N ALA A 73 -3.06 -9.29 12.15
CA ALA A 73 -3.71 -9.49 13.45
C ALA A 73 -4.20 -10.94 13.62
N VAL A 74 -4.75 -11.54 12.55
CA VAL A 74 -5.16 -12.94 12.52
C VAL A 74 -3.98 -13.89 12.66
N ALA A 75 -2.84 -13.58 12.02
CA ALA A 75 -1.63 -14.38 12.14
C ALA A 75 -1.08 -14.39 13.59
N LEU A 76 -1.10 -13.24 14.26
CA LEU A 76 -0.59 -13.11 15.63
C LEU A 76 -1.55 -13.58 16.72
N ARG A 77 -2.87 -13.61 16.44
CA ARG A 77 -3.93 -14.02 17.39
C ARG A 77 -3.96 -13.22 18.70
N ILE A 78 -3.45 -11.99 18.69
CA ILE A 78 -3.47 -11.07 19.84
C ILE A 78 -4.65 -10.11 19.69
N ARG A 79 -5.58 -10.12 20.66
CA ARG A 79 -6.84 -9.34 20.60
C ARG A 79 -6.62 -7.84 20.39
N LEU A 80 -5.59 -7.27 21.03
CA LEU A 80 -5.28 -5.85 20.92
C LEU A 80 -5.03 -5.41 19.47
N PHE A 81 -4.35 -6.23 18.66
CA PHE A 81 -4.00 -5.86 17.29
C PHE A 81 -5.19 -5.80 16.33
N TYR A 82 -6.35 -6.33 16.71
CA TYR A 82 -7.59 -6.14 15.95
C TYR A 82 -8.11 -4.69 16.01
N LEU A 83 -7.62 -3.85 16.94
CA LEU A 83 -7.93 -2.43 16.93
C LEU A 83 -7.35 -1.71 15.70
N ALA A 84 -6.30 -2.25 15.08
CA ALA A 84 -5.68 -1.65 13.89
C ALA A 84 -6.63 -1.67 12.68
N PRO A 85 -7.16 -2.84 12.24
CA PRO A 85 -8.14 -2.89 11.15
C PRO A 85 -9.45 -2.19 11.51
N LEU A 86 -9.89 -2.25 12.78
CA LEU A 86 -11.08 -1.53 13.23
C LEU A 86 -10.93 -0.01 13.10
N GLY A 87 -9.82 0.55 13.58
CA GLY A 87 -9.55 2.00 13.48
C GLY A 87 -9.46 2.46 12.02
N SER A 88 -8.83 1.65 11.17
CA SER A 88 -8.73 1.90 9.71
C SER A 88 -10.11 1.91 9.05
N ALA A 89 -10.94 0.89 9.30
CA ALA A 89 -12.25 0.73 8.67
C ALA A 89 -13.27 1.78 9.18
N ILE A 90 -13.38 1.93 10.50
CA ILE A 90 -14.31 2.88 11.13
C ILE A 90 -13.87 4.31 10.80
N GLY A 91 -12.58 4.61 10.90
CA GLY A 91 -12.05 5.92 10.60
C GLY A 91 -12.33 6.35 9.15
N MET A 92 -12.13 5.45 8.18
CA MET A 92 -12.47 5.75 6.79
C MET A 92 -13.98 5.88 6.55
N ALA A 93 -14.80 5.05 7.22
CA ALA A 93 -16.25 5.19 7.14
C ALA A 93 -16.72 6.56 7.65
N LEU A 94 -16.13 7.07 8.74
CA LEU A 94 -16.42 8.42 9.25
C LEU A 94 -16.00 9.52 8.26
N VAL A 95 -14.82 9.38 7.64
CA VAL A 95 -14.37 10.31 6.57
C VAL A 95 -15.37 10.31 5.42
N LEU A 96 -15.83 9.13 4.97
CA LEU A 96 -16.81 9.00 3.89
C LEU A 96 -18.17 9.59 4.27
N MET A 97 -18.62 9.46 5.51
CA MET A 97 -19.89 10.04 5.95
C MET A 97 -19.82 11.57 6.15
N GLY A 98 -18.63 12.17 6.09
CA GLY A 98 -18.44 13.59 6.38
C GLY A 98 -18.67 13.96 7.86
N VAL A 99 -18.81 12.97 8.74
CA VAL A 99 -19.09 13.16 10.17
C VAL A 99 -17.77 13.38 10.90
N ASN A 100 -17.60 14.56 11.52
CA ASN A 100 -16.42 14.91 12.32
C ASN A 100 -15.10 14.55 11.62
N GLY A 101 -14.85 15.13 10.44
CA GLY A 101 -13.80 14.70 9.50
C GLY A 101 -12.41 14.48 10.11
N ALA A 102 -12.03 15.24 11.15
CA ALA A 102 -10.77 15.03 11.89
C ALA A 102 -10.75 13.71 12.68
N MET A 103 -11.86 13.30 13.30
CA MET A 103 -11.95 12.08 14.10
C MET A 103 -11.68 10.83 13.26
N GLY A 104 -12.19 10.80 12.02
CA GLY A 104 -11.94 9.70 11.09
C GLY A 104 -10.45 9.54 10.77
N VAL A 105 -9.77 10.65 10.49
CA VAL A 105 -8.32 10.67 10.21
C VAL A 105 -7.50 10.31 11.46
N VAL A 106 -7.92 10.73 12.65
CA VAL A 106 -7.29 10.33 13.93
C VAL A 106 -7.38 8.82 14.11
N LEU A 107 -8.55 8.21 13.90
CA LEU A 107 -8.76 6.77 14.04
C LEU A 107 -7.90 5.96 13.06
N ILE A 108 -7.82 6.41 11.80
CA ILE A 108 -6.94 5.84 10.78
C ILE A 108 -5.47 5.92 11.23
N THR A 109 -5.06 7.07 11.76
CA THR A 109 -3.69 7.30 12.21
C THR A 109 -3.34 6.37 13.37
N LEU A 110 -4.22 6.25 14.37
CA LEU A 110 -4.06 5.29 15.47
C LEU A 110 -4.03 3.83 14.97
N GLY A 111 -4.87 3.49 14.00
CA GLY A 111 -4.86 2.17 13.36
C GLY A 111 -3.53 1.86 12.69
N SER A 112 -2.96 2.83 11.97
CA SER A 112 -1.64 2.70 11.35
C SER A 112 -0.48 2.66 12.36
N ALA A 113 -0.60 3.38 13.48
CA ALA A 113 0.38 3.31 14.56
C ALA A 113 0.40 1.92 15.19
N LEU A 114 -0.78 1.33 15.41
CA LEU A 114 -0.87 -0.02 15.95
C LEU A 114 -0.40 -1.08 14.95
N MET A 115 -0.66 -0.90 13.65
CA MET A 115 -0.07 -1.74 12.60
C MET A 115 1.46 -1.65 12.60
N PHE A 116 2.04 -0.46 12.79
CA PHE A 116 3.49 -0.31 12.92
C PHE A 116 4.05 -1.02 14.16
N VAL A 117 3.42 -0.86 15.33
CA VAL A 117 3.77 -1.59 16.56
C VAL A 117 3.68 -3.10 16.34
N MET A 118 2.62 -3.57 15.67
CA MET A 118 2.44 -4.97 15.33
C MET A 118 3.58 -5.50 14.44
N MET A 119 4.00 -4.74 13.43
CA MET A 119 5.14 -5.14 12.58
C MET A 119 6.47 -5.10 13.34
N ALA A 120 6.69 -4.09 14.19
CA ALA A 120 7.88 -4.03 15.04
C ALA A 120 7.97 -5.23 16.00
N TYR A 121 6.82 -5.67 16.53
CA TYR A 121 6.72 -6.88 17.33
C TYR A 121 7.11 -8.13 16.53
N ILE A 122 6.65 -8.28 15.29
CA ILE A 122 7.05 -9.38 14.40
C ILE A 122 8.55 -9.34 14.09
N VAL A 123 9.11 -8.17 13.78
CA VAL A 123 10.55 -8.01 13.49
C VAL A 123 11.42 -8.43 14.66
N ARG A 124 10.99 -8.12 15.90
CA ARG A 124 11.71 -8.53 17.13
C ARG A 124 11.69 -10.04 17.35
N GLN A 125 10.64 -10.73 16.92
CA GLN A 125 10.61 -12.19 17.02
C GLN A 125 11.43 -12.86 15.91
N GLN A 126 11.35 -12.34 14.69
CA GLN A 126 12.05 -12.89 13.54
C GLN A 126 12.56 -11.76 12.63
N THR A 127 13.83 -11.42 12.83
CA THR A 127 14.51 -10.41 12.01
C THR A 127 14.96 -11.03 10.69
N VAL A 128 14.13 -10.88 9.66
CA VAL A 128 14.40 -11.36 8.31
C VAL A 128 14.15 -10.18 7.34
N PRO A 129 14.89 -10.05 6.24
CA PRO A 129 14.73 -8.95 5.28
C PRO A 129 13.31 -8.50 4.96
N PHE A 130 12.39 -9.43 4.70
CA PHE A 130 11.01 -9.09 4.38
C PHE A 130 10.24 -8.48 5.56
N THR A 131 10.45 -8.94 6.80
CA THR A 131 9.77 -8.37 7.97
C THR A 131 10.21 -6.93 8.21
N ILE A 132 11.48 -6.61 7.95
CA ILE A 132 12.00 -5.24 7.99
C ILE A 132 11.33 -4.36 6.93
N LEU A 133 11.16 -4.86 5.69
CA LEU A 133 10.47 -4.14 4.63
C LEU A 133 8.99 -3.88 4.98
N LEU A 134 8.29 -4.89 5.50
CA LEU A 134 6.90 -4.75 5.94
C LEU A 134 6.75 -3.73 7.07
N ALA A 135 7.67 -3.72 8.05
CA ALA A 135 7.69 -2.74 9.12
C ALA A 135 8.03 -1.33 8.63
N THR A 136 8.93 -1.21 7.65
CA THR A 136 9.25 0.08 7.02
C THR A 136 8.04 0.59 6.22
N GLY A 137 7.33 -0.30 5.52
CA GLY A 137 6.09 0.04 4.84
C GLY A 137 5.01 0.54 5.79
N SER A 138 4.79 -0.13 6.93
CA SER A 138 3.82 0.33 7.92
C SER A 138 4.23 1.65 8.59
N ALA A 139 5.53 1.91 8.75
CA ALA A 139 6.02 3.22 9.16
C ALA A 139 5.68 4.30 8.12
N MET A 140 5.89 4.02 6.83
CA MET A 140 5.51 4.96 5.76
C MET A 140 4.01 5.22 5.74
N TRP A 141 3.17 4.21 6.01
CA TRP A 141 1.72 4.41 6.13
C TRP A 141 1.38 5.37 7.27
N LEU A 142 1.98 5.16 8.44
CA LEU A 142 1.80 6.03 9.61
C LEU A 142 2.23 7.47 9.30
N VAL A 143 3.39 7.68 8.69
CA VAL A 143 3.86 9.03 8.31
C VAL A 143 2.89 9.69 7.32
N GLY A 144 2.42 8.96 6.31
CA GLY A 144 1.42 9.48 5.37
C GLY A 144 0.13 9.90 6.07
N ASN A 145 -0.33 9.13 7.06
CA ASN A 145 -1.53 9.48 7.84
C ASN A 145 -1.28 10.67 8.77
N LEU A 146 -0.09 10.80 9.36
CA LEU A 146 0.29 11.97 10.17
C LEU A 146 0.33 13.25 9.32
N ILE A 147 0.86 13.18 8.10
CA ILE A 147 0.85 14.30 7.15
C ILE A 147 -0.59 14.70 6.80
N TRP A 148 -1.46 13.72 6.56
CA TRP A 148 -2.87 13.97 6.29
C TRP A 148 -3.59 14.58 7.50
N LEU A 149 -3.33 14.05 8.71
CA LEU A 149 -3.88 14.55 9.96
C LEU A 149 -3.41 15.98 10.26
N ALA A 150 -2.17 16.33 9.92
CA ALA A 150 -1.61 17.67 10.05
C ALA A 150 -2.19 18.68 9.04
N GLY A 151 -3.10 18.26 8.15
CA GLY A 151 -3.72 19.15 7.16
C GLY A 151 -2.78 19.54 6.01
N LEU A 152 -1.61 18.90 5.86
CA LEU A 152 -0.61 19.22 4.83
C LEU A 152 -1.00 18.75 3.41
N GLY A 153 -2.26 18.37 3.21
CA GLY A 153 -2.81 17.97 1.91
C GLY A 153 -2.58 16.50 1.54
N ILE A 154 -3.58 15.91 0.87
CA ILE A 154 -3.55 14.52 0.41
C ILE A 154 -2.40 14.27 -0.57
N ALA A 155 -2.06 15.25 -1.41
CA ALA A 155 -0.99 15.14 -2.39
C ALA A 155 0.38 14.79 -1.77
N ASN A 156 0.67 15.32 -0.58
CA ASN A 156 1.92 15.05 0.15
C ASN A 156 1.90 13.66 0.82
N ALA A 157 0.74 13.18 1.25
CA ALA A 157 0.58 11.85 1.85
C ALA A 157 0.64 10.70 0.82
N VAL A 158 0.22 10.95 -0.43
CA VAL A 158 0.14 9.93 -1.49
C VAL A 158 1.45 9.20 -1.72
N LEU A 159 2.59 9.89 -1.66
CA LEU A 159 3.89 9.24 -1.87
C LEU A 159 4.23 8.27 -0.74
N TRP A 160 4.03 8.67 0.51
CA TRP A 160 4.23 7.83 1.69
C TRP A 160 3.31 6.61 1.67
N TRP A 161 2.04 6.80 1.31
CA TRP A 161 1.09 5.70 1.13
C TRP A 161 1.46 4.77 -0.04
N SER A 162 1.99 5.32 -1.13
CA SER A 162 2.52 4.50 -2.23
C SER A 162 3.72 3.68 -1.76
N GLY A 163 4.59 4.27 -0.92
CA GLY A 163 5.72 3.57 -0.31
C GLY A 163 5.31 2.43 0.60
N PHE A 164 4.25 2.61 1.39
CA PHE A 164 3.62 1.51 2.13
C PHE A 164 3.25 0.35 1.21
N LEU A 165 2.49 0.59 0.14
CA LEU A 165 2.08 -0.47 -0.78
C LEU A 165 3.26 -1.13 -1.49
N ILE A 166 4.20 -0.34 -2.01
CA ILE A 166 5.37 -0.85 -2.73
C ILE A 166 6.21 -1.73 -1.80
N LEU A 167 6.53 -1.26 -0.60
CA LEU A 167 7.34 -2.03 0.35
C LEU A 167 6.59 -3.26 0.88
N THR A 168 5.28 -3.18 1.07
CA THR A 168 4.47 -4.35 1.46
C THR A 168 4.47 -5.41 0.36
N ILE A 169 4.17 -5.03 -0.89
CA ILE A 169 4.18 -5.97 -2.02
C ILE A 169 5.58 -6.58 -2.18
N VAL A 170 6.62 -5.74 -2.22
CA VAL A 170 8.00 -6.20 -2.36
C VAL A 170 8.41 -7.12 -1.20
N GLY A 171 8.06 -6.78 0.04
CA GLY A 171 8.33 -7.60 1.22
C GLY A 171 7.68 -8.96 1.13
N GLU A 172 6.38 -9.02 0.86
CA GLU A 172 5.66 -10.28 0.69
C GLU A 172 6.18 -11.11 -0.49
N ARG A 173 6.62 -10.47 -1.58
CA ARG A 173 7.21 -11.18 -2.72
C ARG A 173 8.61 -11.69 -2.42
N LEU A 174 9.38 -10.97 -1.60
CA LEU A 174 10.68 -11.42 -1.10
C LEU A 174 10.52 -12.64 -0.18
N GLU A 175 9.46 -12.68 0.63
CA GLU A 175 9.13 -13.83 1.47
C GLU A 175 8.93 -15.11 0.63
N LEU A 176 8.12 -15.02 -0.44
CA LEU A 176 7.88 -16.15 -1.34
C LEU A 176 9.09 -16.51 -2.19
N SER A 177 9.87 -15.51 -2.61
CA SER A 177 11.07 -15.72 -3.43
C SER A 177 12.26 -16.25 -2.64
N ARG A 178 12.14 -16.48 -1.32
CA ARG A 178 13.23 -17.01 -0.47
C ARG A 178 13.77 -18.36 -0.96
N VAL A 179 12.91 -19.16 -1.59
CA VAL A 179 13.29 -20.48 -2.13
C VAL A 179 14.14 -20.35 -3.41
N LEU A 180 14.19 -19.15 -4.00
CA LEU A 180 14.98 -18.86 -5.19
C LEU A 180 16.39 -18.39 -4.81
N HIS A 181 17.40 -19.02 -5.40
CA HIS A 181 18.78 -18.55 -5.30
C HIS A 181 18.95 -17.25 -6.11
N VAL A 182 19.01 -16.11 -5.42
CA VAL A 182 19.27 -14.80 -6.01
C VAL A 182 20.76 -14.46 -5.87
N PRO A 183 21.49 -14.15 -6.98
CA PRO A 183 22.92 -13.88 -6.91
C PRO A 183 23.22 -12.61 -6.10
N ARG A 184 24.38 -12.57 -5.44
CA ARG A 184 24.79 -11.44 -4.56
C ARG A 184 24.67 -10.07 -5.23
N ARG A 185 25.03 -9.97 -6.52
CA ARG A 185 24.88 -8.73 -7.31
C ARG A 185 23.43 -8.26 -7.39
N ALA A 186 22.49 -9.18 -7.60
CA ALA A 186 21.07 -8.84 -7.65
C ALA A 186 20.54 -8.42 -6.28
N GLN A 187 21.03 -9.00 -5.19
CA GLN A 187 20.68 -8.55 -3.83
C GLN A 187 21.17 -7.12 -3.56
N ILE A 188 22.39 -6.78 -3.99
CA ILE A 188 22.93 -5.41 -3.85
C ILE A 188 22.07 -4.42 -4.64
N ILE A 189 21.72 -4.74 -5.90
CA ILE A 189 20.86 -3.88 -6.74
C ILE A 189 19.49 -3.68 -6.07
N PHE A 190 18.91 -4.74 -5.51
CA PHE A 190 17.64 -4.67 -4.79
C PHE A 190 17.68 -3.69 -3.63
N TRP A 191 18.65 -3.86 -2.71
CA TRP A 191 18.78 -2.99 -1.55
C TRP A 191 19.14 -1.55 -1.92
N THR A 192 19.92 -1.36 -3.00
CA THR A 192 20.18 -0.04 -3.56
C THR A 192 18.88 0.61 -4.06
N GLY A 193 18.02 -0.16 -4.75
CA GLY A 193 16.69 0.33 -5.18
C GLY A 193 15.78 0.72 -4.02
N ILE A 194 15.75 -0.09 -2.96
CA ILE A 194 15.02 0.22 -1.71
C ILE A 194 15.55 1.50 -1.06
N ALA A 195 16.88 1.64 -0.95
CA ALA A 195 17.52 2.80 -0.35
C ALA A 195 17.26 4.08 -1.16
N LEU A 196 17.39 4.03 -2.49
CA LEU A 196 17.07 5.15 -3.39
C LEU A 196 15.61 5.56 -3.28
N PHE A 197 14.70 4.58 -3.26
CA PHE A 197 13.27 4.84 -3.10
C PHE A 197 12.97 5.50 -1.75
N GLY A 198 13.46 4.92 -0.65
CA GLY A 198 13.25 5.45 0.70
C GLY A 198 13.83 6.85 0.88
N ALA A 199 15.06 7.09 0.43
CA ALA A 199 15.69 8.41 0.46
C ALA A 199 14.89 9.43 -0.36
N GLY A 200 14.42 9.04 -1.54
CA GLY A 200 13.57 9.88 -2.37
C GLY A 200 12.26 10.29 -1.68
N VAL A 201 11.58 9.34 -1.02
CA VAL A 201 10.33 9.62 -0.30
C VAL A 201 10.55 10.59 0.86
N VAL A 202 11.61 10.38 1.64
CA VAL A 202 11.95 11.24 2.78
C VAL A 202 12.29 12.66 2.33
N LEU A 203 12.99 12.81 1.20
CA LEU A 203 13.38 14.12 0.65
C LEU A 203 12.25 14.86 -0.08
N ASP A 204 11.33 14.14 -0.75
CA ASP A 204 10.29 14.74 -1.59
C ASP A 204 9.32 15.64 -0.80
N THR A 205 8.98 15.23 0.43
CA THR A 205 8.06 16.04 1.27
C THR A 205 8.64 17.39 1.74
N PRO A 206 9.80 17.47 2.39
CA PRO A 206 10.37 18.76 2.78
C PRO A 206 10.74 19.63 1.57
N GLU A 207 11.22 19.04 0.45
CA GLU A 207 11.50 19.81 -0.77
C GLU A 207 10.26 20.53 -1.29
N ARG A 208 9.11 19.85 -1.34
CA ARG A 208 7.84 20.45 -1.78
C ARG A 208 7.32 21.53 -0.84
N LEU A 209 7.58 21.41 0.47
CA LEU A 209 7.12 22.38 1.45
C LEU A 209 8.01 23.64 1.48
N VAL A 210 9.33 23.49 1.34
CA VAL A 210 10.28 24.59 1.48
C VAL A 210 10.55 25.30 0.15
N LEU A 211 10.53 24.57 -0.96
CA LEU A 211 10.91 25.08 -2.29
C LEU A 211 9.85 24.71 -3.35
N PRO A 212 8.64 25.28 -3.27
CA PRO A 212 7.55 24.97 -4.20
C PRO A 212 7.89 25.29 -5.67
N ASP A 213 8.74 26.31 -5.91
CA ASP A 213 9.12 26.76 -7.26
C ASP A 213 10.44 26.17 -7.77
N ALA A 214 11.07 25.26 -7.01
CA ALA A 214 12.33 24.68 -7.45
C ALA A 214 12.15 23.83 -8.70
N THR A 215 13.00 24.06 -9.70
CA THR A 215 13.01 23.27 -10.94
C THR A 215 13.71 21.93 -10.79
N LEU A 216 14.33 21.64 -9.63
CA LEU A 216 15.13 20.45 -9.38
C LEU A 216 14.66 19.68 -8.13
N PHE A 217 13.58 18.90 -8.27
CA PHE A 217 13.11 17.99 -7.21
C PHE A 217 13.93 16.70 -7.19
N LEU A 218 15.02 16.72 -6.40
CA LEU A 218 15.90 15.56 -6.18
C LEU A 218 15.12 14.39 -5.57
N GLY A 219 14.23 14.63 -4.62
CA GLY A 219 13.40 13.60 -3.99
C GLY A 219 12.53 12.85 -4.99
N SER A 220 11.86 13.57 -5.89
CA SER A 220 11.04 12.98 -6.95
C SER A 220 11.88 12.12 -7.93
N ARG A 221 13.08 12.58 -8.31
CA ARG A 221 13.98 11.82 -9.19
C ARG A 221 14.50 10.55 -8.53
N LEU A 222 14.97 10.64 -7.28
CA LEU A 222 15.45 9.48 -6.51
C LEU A 222 14.35 8.45 -6.29
N THR A 223 13.13 8.91 -5.96
CA THR A 223 11.95 8.04 -5.88
C THR A 223 11.71 7.32 -7.20
N GLY A 224 11.71 8.05 -8.31
CA GLY A 224 11.52 7.47 -9.65
C GLY A 224 12.60 6.45 -10.00
N LEU A 225 13.87 6.76 -9.76
CA LEU A 225 14.98 5.82 -9.99
C LEU A 225 14.85 4.56 -9.12
N GLY A 226 14.54 4.72 -7.83
CA GLY A 226 14.30 3.59 -6.92
C GLY A 226 13.16 2.71 -7.40
N MET A 227 12.01 3.29 -7.78
CA MET A 227 10.88 2.56 -8.35
C MET A 227 11.25 1.82 -9.65
N LEU A 228 12.05 2.43 -10.52
CA LEU A 228 12.49 1.82 -11.78
C LEU A 228 13.40 0.61 -11.52
N VAL A 229 14.38 0.76 -10.62
CA VAL A 229 15.28 -0.32 -10.21
C VAL A 229 14.47 -1.48 -9.62
N LEU A 230 13.53 -1.19 -8.71
CA LEU A 230 12.66 -2.21 -8.11
C LEU A 230 11.77 -2.89 -9.15
N ALA A 231 11.17 -2.14 -10.09
CA ALA A 231 10.33 -2.70 -11.15
C ALA A 231 11.12 -3.68 -12.04
N ILE A 232 12.32 -3.27 -12.48
CA ILE A 232 13.19 -4.12 -13.31
C ILE A 232 13.65 -5.35 -12.52
N TRP A 233 14.01 -5.16 -11.26
CA TRP A 233 14.45 -6.25 -10.40
C TRP A 233 13.34 -7.29 -10.21
N LEU A 234 12.12 -6.86 -9.86
CA LEU A 234 10.96 -7.73 -9.69
C LEU A 234 10.64 -8.47 -10.99
N ALA A 235 10.59 -7.78 -12.13
CA ALA A 235 10.33 -8.41 -13.43
C ALA A 235 11.36 -9.48 -13.82
N ARG A 236 12.59 -9.39 -13.28
CA ARG A 236 13.69 -10.32 -13.61
C ARG A 236 13.85 -11.48 -12.64
N TYR A 237 13.71 -11.22 -11.33
CA TYR A 237 14.10 -12.15 -10.25
C TYR A 237 12.92 -12.68 -9.42
N ASP A 238 11.71 -12.11 -9.54
CA ASP A 238 10.52 -12.60 -8.86
C ASP A 238 10.04 -13.96 -9.41
N ILE A 239 9.48 -14.79 -8.54
CA ILE A 239 8.81 -16.05 -8.90
C ILE A 239 7.67 -15.86 -9.90
N ALA A 240 7.03 -14.69 -9.94
CA ALA A 240 5.98 -14.34 -10.91
C ALA A 240 6.41 -14.67 -12.36
N ARG A 241 7.68 -14.45 -12.71
CA ARG A 241 8.22 -14.78 -14.04
C ARG A 241 8.16 -16.28 -14.36
N ARG A 242 8.41 -17.13 -13.37
CA ARG A 242 8.29 -18.59 -13.52
C ARG A 242 6.81 -19.01 -13.54
N ASN A 243 5.99 -18.36 -12.71
CA ASN A 243 4.55 -18.64 -12.61
C ASN A 243 3.77 -18.31 -13.89
N MET A 244 4.29 -17.43 -14.77
CA MET A 244 3.71 -17.21 -16.10
C MET A 244 3.66 -18.47 -16.97
N ARG A 245 4.51 -19.47 -16.70
CA ARG A 245 4.53 -20.76 -17.40
C ARG A 245 3.57 -21.80 -16.80
N GLN A 246 2.99 -21.52 -15.64
CA GLN A 246 1.99 -22.38 -15.01
C GLN A 246 0.63 -22.19 -15.67
N THR A 247 -0.37 -22.99 -15.27
CA THR A 247 -1.76 -22.89 -15.77
C THR A 247 -2.73 -22.49 -14.65
N GLY A 248 -3.95 -22.10 -15.01
CA GLY A 248 -5.01 -21.74 -14.06
C GLY A 248 -4.76 -20.46 -13.27
N LEU A 249 -5.17 -20.46 -12.01
CA LEU A 249 -5.14 -19.29 -11.12
C LEU A 249 -3.73 -18.70 -10.93
N THR A 250 -2.72 -19.56 -10.80
CA THR A 250 -1.32 -19.15 -10.61
C THR A 250 -0.80 -18.31 -11.78
N ARG A 251 -1.21 -18.67 -13.01
CA ARG A 251 -0.86 -17.91 -14.22
C ARG A 251 -1.55 -16.56 -14.25
N PHE A 252 -2.85 -16.52 -13.91
CA PHE A 252 -3.62 -15.28 -13.87
C PHE A 252 -3.00 -14.27 -12.89
N ILE A 253 -2.71 -14.70 -11.65
CA ILE A 253 -2.06 -13.86 -10.63
C ILE A 253 -0.69 -13.37 -11.12
N ALA A 254 0.10 -14.23 -11.76
CA ALA A 254 1.41 -13.85 -12.29
C ALA A 254 1.31 -12.76 -13.37
N ILE A 255 0.32 -12.84 -14.27
CA ILE A 255 0.09 -11.82 -15.30
C ILE A 255 -0.33 -10.50 -14.66
N CYS A 256 -1.26 -10.51 -13.69
CA CYS A 256 -1.67 -9.32 -12.97
C CYS A 256 -0.48 -8.65 -12.24
N LEU A 257 0.40 -9.44 -11.61
CA LEU A 257 1.60 -8.92 -10.95
C LEU A 257 2.58 -8.30 -11.96
N MET A 258 2.81 -8.95 -13.10
CA MET A 258 3.68 -8.40 -14.15
C MET A 258 3.14 -7.08 -14.72
N LEU A 259 1.83 -6.97 -14.92
CA LEU A 259 1.19 -5.71 -15.30
C LEU A 259 1.39 -4.64 -14.21
N GLY A 260 1.31 -5.02 -12.94
CA GLY A 260 1.66 -4.15 -11.82
C GLY A 260 3.10 -3.63 -11.88
N TYR A 261 4.07 -4.48 -12.25
CA TYR A 261 5.48 -4.08 -12.38
C TYR A 261 5.69 -3.12 -13.56
N VAL A 262 4.97 -3.32 -14.67
CA VAL A 262 4.95 -2.37 -15.79
C VAL A 262 4.40 -1.02 -15.34
N TRP A 263 3.30 -1.01 -14.59
CA TRP A 263 2.70 0.23 -14.07
C TRP A 263 3.63 0.96 -13.08
N LEU A 264 4.36 0.21 -12.24
CA LEU A 264 5.39 0.75 -11.37
C LEU A 264 6.49 1.45 -12.19
N GLY A 265 6.93 0.84 -13.30
CA GLY A 265 7.89 1.44 -14.24
C GLY A 265 7.36 2.70 -14.95
N ILE A 266 6.07 2.73 -15.31
CA ILE A 266 5.43 3.93 -15.89
C ILE A 266 5.40 5.07 -14.86
N GLY A 267 5.03 4.77 -13.61
CA GLY A 267 5.06 5.73 -12.50
C GLY A 267 6.47 6.24 -12.21
N ALA A 268 7.47 5.35 -12.26
CA ALA A 268 8.87 5.67 -12.12
C ALA A 268 9.34 6.68 -13.17
N ARG A 269 9.03 6.43 -14.45
CA ARG A 269 9.37 7.35 -15.57
C ARG A 269 8.76 8.73 -15.36
N ARG A 270 7.48 8.80 -14.98
CA ARG A 270 6.82 10.09 -14.72
C ARG A 270 7.57 10.88 -13.65
N ARG A 271 7.90 10.26 -12.51
CA ARG A 271 8.61 10.95 -11.41
C ARG A 271 10.07 11.30 -11.75
N ALA A 272 10.78 10.42 -12.45
CA ALA A 272 12.14 10.69 -12.89
C ALA A 272 12.22 11.82 -13.92
N CYS A 273 11.18 11.99 -14.75
CA CYS A 273 11.13 12.98 -15.84
C CYS A 273 10.31 14.24 -15.54
N ILE A 274 9.86 14.50 -14.29
CA ILE A 274 9.07 15.70 -13.92
C ILE A 274 9.74 17.03 -14.34
N THR A 275 11.03 17.01 -14.69
CA THR A 275 11.86 18.20 -14.94
C THR A 275 12.49 18.23 -16.33
N THR A 276 12.15 17.31 -17.26
CA THR A 276 12.53 17.53 -18.66
C THR A 276 11.52 18.51 -19.29
N PRO A 277 11.97 19.55 -20.03
CA PRO A 277 11.08 20.52 -20.71
C PRO A 277 10.12 19.89 -21.73
N CYS A 278 10.22 18.58 -21.98
CA CYS A 278 9.28 17.79 -22.74
C CYS A 278 7.94 17.54 -21.99
N CYS A 279 7.95 17.54 -20.65
CA CYS A 279 6.76 17.19 -19.84
C CYS A 279 5.85 18.40 -19.55
N THR A 280 6.38 19.62 -19.48
CA THR A 280 5.58 20.85 -19.42
C THR A 280 4.70 21.01 -20.66
N ARG A 281 5.18 20.60 -21.85
CA ARG A 281 4.37 20.57 -23.08
C ARG A 281 3.22 19.55 -23.04
N PHE A 282 3.40 18.42 -22.34
CA PHE A 282 2.36 17.38 -22.23
C PHE A 282 1.28 17.78 -21.22
N LEU A 283 1.66 18.48 -20.14
CA LEU A 283 0.72 19.05 -19.16
C LEU A 283 -0.05 20.24 -19.73
N SER A 284 0.57 21.10 -20.54
CA SER A 284 -0.14 22.19 -21.23
C SER A 284 -1.09 21.68 -22.32
N ALA A 285 -0.76 20.57 -23.00
CA ALA A 285 -1.64 19.97 -24.02
C ALA A 285 -2.90 19.29 -23.41
N LEU A 286 -2.84 18.87 -22.15
CA LEU A 286 -3.97 18.28 -21.41
C LEU A 286 -4.86 19.30 -20.69
N TYR A 287 -4.43 20.55 -20.59
CA TYR A 287 -5.23 21.67 -20.03
C TYR A 287 -5.88 22.55 -21.12
N LEU A 288 -5.52 22.33 -22.40
CA LEU A 288 -6.04 23.05 -23.57
C LEU A 288 -6.91 22.15 -24.48
N ALA A 289 -7.30 20.97 -24.01
CA ALA A 289 -8.27 20.07 -24.64
C ALA A 289 -9.39 19.74 -23.64
#